data_AF-A0AAU2MRA1-F1
#
_entry.id   AF-A0AAU2MRA1-F1
#
_cell.length_a   1.000
_cell.length_b   1.000
_cell.length_c   1.000
_cell.angle_alpha   90.00
_cell.angle_beta   90.00
_cell.angle_gamma   90.00
#
_symmetry.space_group_name_H-M   'P 1'
#
loop_
_entity.id
_entity.type
_entity.pdbx_description
1 polymer ?
#
loop_
_entity_poly.entity_id
_entity_poly.type
_entity_poly.pdbx_seq_one_letter_code
_entity_poly.pdbx_strand_id
1 'polypeptide(L)'
;MARRPRTKQKRHRFGVPREIILLKGQNDVWPYRFVGDDSGGCGKVTMPSGAVVDDVQAAVVTPLADLARTLHGCEIDVTWSVLTPDSWVGEVAPRQ
;
A
#
# COMPACT_ATOMS: atom_id res chain seq x y z
N MET A 1 -16.65 37.72 5.20
CA MET A 1 -15.67 36.64 5.43
C MET A 1 -15.34 36.00 4.09
N ALA A 2 -14.10 36.17 3.62
CA ALA A 2 -13.68 35.67 2.31
C ALA A 2 -13.64 34.14 2.30
N ARG A 3 -14.37 33.51 1.38
CA ARG A 3 -14.29 32.07 1.12
C ARG A 3 -12.91 31.78 0.54
N ARG A 4 -12.07 31.03 1.29
CA ARG A 4 -10.76 30.59 0.81
C ARG A 4 -10.94 29.79 -0.50
N PRO A 5 -10.20 30.09 -1.57
CA PRO A 5 -10.20 29.24 -2.74
C PRO A 5 -9.62 27.88 -2.32
N ARG A 6 -10.36 26.79 -2.56
CA ARG A 6 -9.82 25.43 -2.54
C ARG A 6 -8.72 25.41 -3.60
N THR A 7 -7.47 25.57 -3.15
CA THR A 7 -6.29 25.30 -3.95
C THR A 7 -6.51 23.92 -4.54
N LYS A 8 -6.59 23.82 -5.88
CA LYS A 8 -6.53 22.55 -6.58
C LYS A 8 -5.29 21.86 -6.04
N GLN A 9 -5.45 20.90 -5.14
CA GLN A 9 -4.32 20.11 -4.66
C GLN A 9 -3.67 19.57 -5.92
N LYS A 10 -2.38 19.89 -6.11
CA LYS A 10 -1.56 19.26 -7.14
C LYS A 10 -1.86 17.78 -7.01
N ARG A 11 -2.39 17.13 -8.06
CA ARG A 11 -2.55 15.68 -8.10
C ARG A 11 -1.22 15.13 -7.57
N HIS A 12 -1.25 14.56 -6.37
CA HIS A 12 -0.04 14.03 -5.77
C HIS A 12 0.50 13.01 -6.76
N ARG A 13 1.81 13.01 -7.00
CA ARG A 13 2.42 12.06 -7.94
C ARG A 13 2.17 10.61 -7.54
N PHE A 14 1.81 10.38 -6.29
CA PHE A 14 1.26 9.12 -5.80
C PHE A 14 -0.25 9.16 -5.98
N GLY A 15 -0.78 8.26 -6.79
CA GLY A 15 -2.19 7.90 -6.84
C GLY A 15 -2.54 6.89 -5.74
N VAL A 16 -3.85 6.64 -5.56
CA VAL A 16 -4.34 5.64 -4.60
C VAL A 16 -3.81 4.25 -5.03
N PRO A 17 -3.20 3.46 -4.11
CA PRO A 17 -2.81 2.09 -4.41
C PRO A 17 -4.03 1.26 -4.84
N ARG A 18 -3.87 0.44 -5.88
CA ARG A 18 -4.86 -0.52 -6.39
C ARG A 18 -4.46 -1.95 -6.15
N GLU A 19 -3.17 -2.22 -6.21
CA GLU A 19 -2.63 -3.56 -6.09
C GLU A 19 -1.30 -3.52 -5.33
N ILE A 20 -1.06 -4.53 -4.50
CA ILE A 20 0.19 -4.73 -3.77
C ILE A 20 0.69 -6.14 -4.06
N ILE A 21 1.92 -6.27 -4.54
CA ILE A 21 2.61 -7.55 -4.69
C ILE A 21 3.61 -7.67 -3.55
N LEU A 22 3.39 -8.62 -2.65
CA LEU A 22 4.31 -8.99 -1.58
C LEU A 22 5.11 -10.22 -2.01
N LEU A 23 6.42 -10.15 -1.84
CA LEU A 23 7.32 -11.27 -2.08
C LEU A 23 7.76 -11.86 -0.75
N LYS A 24 7.99 -13.18 -0.73
CA LYS A 24 8.50 -13.89 0.44
C LYS A 24 9.80 -13.29 0.94
N GLY A 25 9.89 -13.19 2.26
CA GLY A 25 11.06 -12.64 2.93
C GLY A 25 12.33 -13.43 2.66
N GLN A 26 13.41 -12.73 2.36
CA GLN A 26 14.76 -13.28 2.29
C GLN A 26 15.65 -12.47 3.24
N ASN A 27 16.44 -13.15 4.07
CA ASN A 27 17.34 -12.51 5.05
C ASN A 27 16.62 -11.45 5.92
N ASP A 28 15.47 -11.81 6.48
CA ASP A 28 14.63 -10.96 7.34
C ASP A 28 14.14 -9.64 6.69
N VAL A 29 14.07 -9.65 5.35
CA VAL A 29 13.55 -8.55 4.55
C VAL A 29 12.48 -9.07 3.59
N TRP A 30 11.29 -8.48 3.67
CA TRP A 30 10.14 -8.78 2.83
C TRP A 30 9.92 -7.66 1.81
N PRO A 31 10.32 -7.85 0.54
CA PRO A 31 10.10 -6.84 -0.49
C PRO A 31 8.64 -6.80 -0.93
N TYR A 32 8.14 -5.61 -1.22
CA TYR A 32 6.83 -5.42 -1.83
C TYR A 32 6.87 -4.35 -2.92
N ARG A 33 5.93 -4.44 -3.85
CA ARG A 33 5.64 -3.43 -4.86
C ARG A 33 4.18 -3.08 -4.78
N PHE A 34 3.82 -1.83 -5.03
CA PHE A 34 2.42 -1.46 -5.24
C PHE A 34 2.24 -0.71 -6.55
N VAL A 35 1.06 -0.86 -7.13
CA VAL A 35 0.60 -0.19 -8.33
C VAL A 35 -0.63 0.62 -7.96
N GLY A 36 -0.67 1.88 -8.36
CA GLY A 36 -1.81 2.79 -8.23
C GLY A 36 -2.14 3.43 -9.59
N ASP A 37 -3.18 4.26 -9.61
CA ASP A 37 -3.79 4.82 -10.84
C ASP A 37 -2.79 5.40 -11.85
N ASP A 38 -1.89 6.26 -11.39
CA ASP A 38 -0.92 6.99 -12.23
C ASP A 38 0.53 6.76 -11.76
N SER A 39 0.75 5.82 -10.82
CA SER A 39 2.02 5.69 -10.11
C SER A 39 2.18 4.33 -9.45
N GLY A 40 3.41 3.87 -9.28
CA GLY A 40 3.72 2.72 -8.44
C GLY A 40 4.97 2.97 -7.61
N GLY A 41 5.21 2.09 -6.65
CA GLY A 41 6.38 2.17 -5.79
C GLY A 41 6.85 0.79 -5.34
N CYS A 42 8.10 0.74 -4.91
CA CYS A 42 8.69 -0.44 -4.27
C CYS A 42 9.04 -0.10 -2.84
N GLY A 43 8.91 -1.07 -1.94
CA GLY A 43 9.28 -0.95 -0.55
C GLY A 43 9.75 -2.29 0.00
N LYS A 44 10.10 -2.29 1.28
CA LYS A 44 10.45 -3.49 2.01
C LYS A 44 10.06 -3.34 3.46
N VAL A 45 9.70 -4.45 4.09
CA VAL A 45 9.46 -4.54 5.52
C VAL A 45 10.56 -5.41 6.14
N THR A 46 11.18 -4.94 7.21
CA THR A 46 12.15 -5.73 7.97
C THR A 46 11.38 -6.56 9.00
N MET A 47 11.24 -7.85 8.72
CA MET A 47 10.58 -8.82 9.57
C MET A 47 11.24 -10.18 9.40
N PRO A 48 11.25 -11.04 10.44
CA PRO A 48 11.83 -12.37 10.34
C PRO A 48 11.33 -13.14 9.12
N SER A 49 12.21 -13.89 8.47
CA SER A 49 11.85 -14.75 7.33
C SER A 49 10.76 -15.80 7.66
N GLY A 50 10.65 -16.19 8.93
CA GLY A 50 9.57 -17.06 9.44
C GLY A 50 8.36 -16.31 10.02
N ALA A 51 8.24 -15.00 9.79
CA ALA A 51 7.09 -14.23 10.23
C ALA A 51 5.79 -14.76 9.60
N VAL A 52 4.70 -14.68 10.37
CA VAL A 52 3.36 -14.98 9.86
C VAL A 52 3.05 -14.01 8.73
N VAL A 53 2.57 -14.54 7.60
CA VAL A 53 2.31 -13.73 6.39
C VAL A 53 1.34 -12.59 6.68
N ASP A 54 0.30 -12.84 7.47
CA ASP A 54 -0.70 -11.84 7.88
C ASP A 54 -0.07 -10.64 8.61
N ASP A 55 0.93 -10.89 9.48
CA ASP A 55 1.64 -9.82 10.19
C ASP A 55 2.49 -8.98 9.22
N VAL A 56 3.14 -9.63 8.25
CA VAL A 56 3.91 -8.94 7.19
C VAL A 56 2.98 -8.11 6.32
N GLN A 57 1.84 -8.68 5.91
CA GLN A 57 0.83 -7.98 5.13
C GLN A 57 0.32 -6.73 5.87
N ALA A 58 0.01 -6.83 7.17
CA ALA A 58 -0.39 -5.68 7.98
C ALA A 58 0.71 -4.61 8.05
N ALA A 59 1.98 -5.01 8.21
CA ALA A 59 3.11 -4.10 8.22
C ALA A 59 3.34 -3.41 6.87
N VAL A 60 3.02 -4.06 5.75
CA VAL A 60 3.03 -3.45 4.41
C VAL A 60 1.87 -2.48 4.21
N VAL A 61 0.67 -2.83 4.66
CA VAL A 61 -0.55 -2.02 4.46
C VAL A 61 -0.54 -0.75 5.30
N THR A 62 -0.02 -0.81 6.53
CA THR A 62 -0.02 0.33 7.47
C THR A 62 0.52 1.65 6.87
N PRO A 63 1.74 1.70 6.29
CA PRO A 63 2.25 2.92 5.67
C PRO A 63 1.48 3.32 4.41
N LEU A 64 0.95 2.36 3.64
CA LEU A 64 0.16 2.66 2.44
C LEU A 64 -1.19 3.27 2.80
N ALA A 65 -1.82 2.80 3.87
CA ALA A 65 -3.07 3.35 4.39
C ALA A 65 -2.88 4.76 4.94
N ASP A 66 -1.77 5.01 5.65
CA ASP A 66 -1.46 6.35 6.15
C ASP A 66 -1.19 7.34 5.00
N LEU A 67 -0.50 6.90 3.94
CA LEU A 67 -0.31 7.69 2.73
C LEU A 67 -1.63 7.97 2.00
N ALA A 68 -2.48 6.95 1.84
CA ALA A 68 -3.79 7.11 1.20
C ALA A 68 -4.65 8.13 1.96
N ARG A 69 -4.69 8.02 3.29
CA ARG A 69 -5.41 8.96 4.15
C ARG A 69 -4.82 10.38 4.07
N THR A 70 -3.50 10.51 4.11
CA THR A 70 -2.83 11.81 4.12
C THR A 70 -2.91 12.54 2.77
N LEU A 71 -2.77 11.81 1.66
CA LEU A 71 -2.69 12.40 0.31
C LEU A 71 -4.05 12.47 -0.39
N HIS A 72 -4.96 11.55 -0.07
CA HIS A 72 -6.25 11.40 -0.77
C HIS A 72 -7.46 11.50 0.15
N GLY A 73 -7.27 11.47 1.47
CA GLY A 73 -8.38 11.56 2.43
C GLY A 73 -9.30 10.33 2.41
N CYS A 74 -8.83 9.20 1.91
CA CYS A 74 -9.57 7.93 1.91
C CYS A 74 -8.88 6.87 2.77
N GLU A 75 -9.68 5.94 3.26
CA GLU A 75 -9.18 4.69 3.84
C GLU A 75 -9.08 3.63 2.73
N ILE A 76 -8.22 2.63 2.94
CA ILE A 76 -8.07 1.51 2.01
C ILE A 76 -8.29 0.20 2.74
N ASP A 77 -9.03 -0.70 2.11
CA ASP A 77 -9.16 -2.09 2.49
C ASP A 77 -8.33 -2.93 1.52
N VAL A 78 -7.65 -3.95 2.02
CA VAL A 78 -6.79 -4.83 1.20
C VAL A 78 -7.24 -6.27 1.35
N THR A 79 -7.58 -6.90 0.22
CA THR A 79 -7.92 -8.33 0.16
C THR A 79 -6.76 -9.10 -0.42
N TRP A 80 -6.18 -9.99 0.38
CA TRP A 80 -5.01 -10.76 -0.02
C TRP A 80 -5.37 -12.10 -0.65
N SER A 81 -4.65 -12.46 -1.70
CA SER A 81 -4.69 -13.75 -2.36
C SER A 81 -3.28 -14.28 -2.60
N VAL A 82 -3.13 -15.60 -2.66
CA VAL A 82 -1.86 -16.23 -3.04
C VAL A 82 -1.68 -16.07 -4.55
N LEU A 83 -0.58 -15.45 -4.97
CA LEU A 83 -0.22 -15.31 -6.38
C LEU A 83 0.67 -16.48 -6.82
N THR A 84 1.69 -16.80 -6.01
CA THR A 84 2.56 -17.98 -6.15
C THR A 84 2.92 -18.51 -4.76
N PRO A 85 3.58 -19.68 -4.63
CA PRO A 85 4.01 -20.17 -3.31
C PRO A 85 4.92 -19.20 -2.53
N ASP A 86 5.56 -18.26 -3.21
CA ASP A 86 6.47 -17.28 -2.62
C ASP A 86 6.01 -15.83 -2.87
N SER A 87 4.75 -15.60 -3.27
CA SER A 87 4.22 -14.25 -3.44
C SER A 87 2.70 -14.14 -3.24
N TRP A 88 2.27 -12.96 -2.82
CA TRP A 88 0.87 -12.62 -2.57
C TRP A 88 0.50 -11.36 -3.30
N VAL A 89 -0.75 -11.30 -3.75
CA VAL A 89 -1.35 -10.09 -4.32
C VAL A 89 -2.42 -9.57 -3.38
N GLY A 90 -2.35 -8.29 -3.05
CA GLY A 90 -3.32 -7.56 -2.25
C GLY A 90 -4.09 -6.62 -3.16
N GLU A 91 -5.36 -6.92 -3.41
CA GLU A 91 -6.27 -6.04 -4.14
C GLU A 91 -6.75 -4.94 -3.20
N VAL A 92 -6.60 -3.68 -3.61
CA VAL A 92 -6.91 -2.52 -2.78
C VAL A 92 -8.22 -1.89 -3.23
N ALA A 93 -9.16 -1.77 -2.30
CA ALA A 93 -10.43 -1.08 -2.49
C ALA A 93 -10.46 0.19 -1.63
N PRO A 94 -10.80 1.37 -2.18
CA PRO A 94 -11.01 2.56 -1.38
C PRO A 94 -12.28 2.39 -0.54
N ARG A 95 -12.17 2.66 0.76
CA ARG A 95 -13.30 2.75 1.67
C ARG A 95 -13.71 4.22 1.78
N GLN A 96 -14.95 4.51 1.40
CA GLN A 96 -15.54 5.87 1.38
C GLN A 96 -16.23 6.21 2.69
#